data_AF-A0A1L9BH41-F1
#
_entry.id   AF-A0A1L9BH41-F1
#
_cell.length_a   1.000
_cell.length_b   1.000
_cell.length_c   1.000
_cell.angle_alpha   90.00
_cell.angle_beta   90.00
_cell.angle_gamma   90.00
#
_symmetry.space_group_name_H-M   'P 1'
#
loop_
_entity.id
_entity.type
_entity.pdbx_description
1 polymer ?
#
loop_
_entity_poly.entity_id
_entity_poly.type
_entity_poly.pdbx_seq_one_letter_code
_entity_poly.pdbx_strand_id
1 'polypeptide(L)'
;MLRQLLLSETGTRFGDAKRPLPRAFALLAAEFPTLTVRPLEQASDANVLRLDAQAWRAPGFDPFDWDEHVFGAHGTEEHALALHLFGAPHETLATTALEILTRYQGLVRRRNAASEGPLFDAILARHQALHDMSKPLVVADHRHALDTWQWVLRLAPHADLALQAAALFHDVERLLSEADQRVEHHARDYQAFKDAHAARGADVACALLTEVGVAPDTRERVRWLIRRHERPEQDESLALLNDADALSFFSLNASGFARYFPLEHTRRKLAYTLRRLRPHQRWRLAHVRFAPQVRRLLEETLDAAPHDTPRELT
;
A
#
# COMPACT_ATOMS: atom_id res chain seq x y z
N MET A 1 4.04 6.54 13.77
CA MET A 1 2.76 6.35 13.04
C MET A 1 2.34 7.67 12.42
N LEU A 2 1.79 7.68 11.21
CA LEU A 2 1.19 8.88 10.59
C LEU A 2 -0.20 9.11 11.19
N ARG A 3 -0.38 10.24 11.89
CA ARG A 3 -1.65 10.57 12.57
C ARG A 3 -2.30 11.87 12.07
N GLN A 4 -1.52 12.73 11.45
CA GLN A 4 -1.96 14.08 11.11
C GLN A 4 -1.57 14.46 9.68
N LEU A 5 -2.50 15.12 9.01
CA LEU A 5 -2.27 15.82 7.75
C LEU A 5 -2.52 17.31 7.98
N LEU A 6 -1.49 18.12 7.78
CA LEU A 6 -1.52 19.57 7.90
C LEU A 6 -1.56 20.20 6.51
N LEU A 7 -2.41 21.21 6.30
CA LEU A 7 -2.59 21.84 5.00
C LEU A 7 -2.39 23.35 5.09
N SER A 8 -1.67 23.93 4.13
CA SER A 8 -1.49 25.38 4.00
C SER A 8 -1.65 25.83 2.55
N GLU A 9 -2.70 26.62 2.32
CA GLU A 9 -3.04 27.17 1.02
C GLU A 9 -2.11 28.34 0.62
N THR A 10 -1.86 28.48 -0.67
CA THR A 10 -1.24 29.69 -1.23
C THR A 10 -2.25 30.84 -1.26
N GLY A 11 -1.93 31.96 -0.58
CA GLY A 11 -2.67 33.22 -0.69
C GLY A 11 -3.70 33.48 0.42
N THR A 12 -3.90 32.56 1.35
CA THR A 12 -4.88 32.70 2.44
C THR A 12 -4.21 33.35 3.66
N ARG A 13 -4.63 34.57 4.02
CA ARG A 13 -4.24 35.18 5.29
C ARG A 13 -4.89 34.38 6.43
N PHE A 14 -4.08 33.88 7.34
CA PHE A 14 -4.52 33.17 8.54
C PHE A 14 -5.46 34.05 9.37
N GLY A 15 -6.71 33.60 9.55
CA GLY A 15 -7.74 34.35 10.28
C GLY A 15 -9.16 33.77 10.22
N ASP A 16 -9.54 33.01 9.18
CA ASP A 16 -10.89 32.46 9.05
C ASP A 16 -10.98 31.00 9.50
N ALA A 17 -10.95 30.79 10.81
CA ALA A 17 -10.98 29.48 11.48
C ALA A 17 -12.34 28.73 11.42
N LYS A 18 -13.27 29.11 10.52
CA LYS A 18 -14.66 28.58 10.49
C LYS A 18 -15.20 28.27 9.10
N ARG A 19 -14.36 27.95 8.11
CA ARG A 19 -14.87 27.38 6.85
C ARG A 19 -15.05 25.86 7.00
N PRO A 20 -16.23 25.30 6.65
CA PRO A 20 -16.38 23.85 6.56
C PRO A 20 -15.37 23.29 5.55
N LEU A 21 -14.75 22.15 5.88
CA LEU A 21 -13.82 21.45 5.01
C LEU A 21 -14.51 21.22 3.65
N PRO A 22 -14.02 21.82 2.54
CA PRO A 22 -14.69 21.70 1.25
C PRO A 22 -14.79 20.25 0.77
N ARG A 23 -15.70 19.99 -0.18
CA ARG A 23 -16.04 18.65 -0.71
C ARG A 23 -14.82 17.79 -1.08
N ALA A 24 -13.71 18.40 -1.51
CA ALA A 24 -12.47 17.69 -1.84
C ALA A 24 -11.83 16.98 -0.61
N PHE A 25 -12.04 17.47 0.61
CA PHE A 25 -11.59 16.82 1.85
C PHE A 25 -12.55 15.75 2.38
N ALA A 26 -13.80 15.73 1.93
CA ALA A 26 -14.73 14.68 2.32
C ALA A 26 -14.26 13.30 1.82
N LEU A 27 -13.67 13.24 0.62
CA LEU A 27 -13.06 12.03 0.09
C LEU A 27 -11.87 11.59 0.95
N LEU A 28 -11.03 12.52 1.40
CA LEU A 28 -9.89 12.22 2.27
C LEU A 28 -10.33 11.67 3.63
N ALA A 29 -11.35 12.26 4.25
CA ALA A 29 -11.90 11.77 5.50
C ALA A 29 -12.56 10.39 5.34
N ALA A 30 -13.24 10.14 4.22
CA ALA A 30 -13.85 8.85 3.93
C ALA A 30 -12.79 7.75 3.67
N GLU A 31 -11.73 8.08 2.92
CA GLU A 31 -10.66 7.14 2.59
C GLU A 31 -9.67 6.95 3.75
N PHE A 32 -9.50 7.94 4.63
CA PHE A 32 -8.58 7.90 5.78
C PHE A 32 -9.23 8.39 7.08
N PRO A 33 -10.23 7.66 7.61
CA PRO A 33 -11.03 8.11 8.75
C PRO A 33 -10.25 8.20 10.07
N THR A 34 -9.07 7.57 10.15
CA THR A 34 -8.19 7.62 11.33
C THR A 34 -7.24 8.81 11.33
N LEU A 35 -7.14 9.56 10.23
CA LEU A 35 -6.27 10.72 10.12
C LEU A 35 -7.01 11.99 10.53
N THR A 36 -6.34 12.80 11.34
CA THR A 36 -6.83 14.14 11.65
C THR A 36 -6.29 15.14 10.64
N VAL A 37 -7.18 15.79 9.89
CA VAL A 37 -6.81 16.86 8.94
C VAL A 37 -6.98 18.21 9.63
N ARG A 38 -5.92 19.04 9.71
CA ARG A 38 -5.94 20.35 10.38
C ARG A 38 -5.11 21.42 9.65
N PRO A 39 -5.36 22.72 9.90
CA PRO A 39 -4.43 23.78 9.55
C PRO A 39 -3.12 23.71 10.36
N LEU A 40 -2.01 24.23 9.81
CA LEU A 40 -0.64 24.15 10.37
C LEU A 40 -0.49 24.73 11.78
N GLU A 41 -1.22 25.80 12.12
CA GLU A 41 -1.04 26.57 13.37
C GLU A 41 -1.31 25.78 14.67
N GLN A 42 -1.73 24.51 14.56
CA GLN A 42 -2.19 23.67 15.68
C GLN A 42 -1.32 22.43 15.94
N ALA A 43 -0.13 22.33 15.33
CA ALA A 43 0.77 21.18 15.53
C ALA A 43 1.78 21.45 16.66
N SER A 44 1.44 21.09 17.91
CA SER A 44 2.35 21.29 19.05
C SER A 44 3.28 20.12 19.38
N ASP A 45 3.05 18.89 18.85
CA ASP A 45 3.73 17.68 19.36
C ASP A 45 4.07 16.62 18.29
N ALA A 46 4.30 17.02 17.03
CA ALA A 46 4.54 16.08 15.92
C ALA A 46 5.85 16.35 15.17
N ASN A 47 6.48 15.27 14.66
CA ASN A 47 7.53 15.40 13.65
C ASN A 47 6.87 15.79 12.34
N VAL A 48 6.99 17.06 11.94
CA VAL A 48 6.34 17.60 10.74
C VAL A 48 7.26 17.49 9.52
N LEU A 49 6.89 16.64 8.56
CA LEU A 49 7.56 16.58 7.26
C LEU A 49 6.81 17.45 6.26
N ARG A 50 7.51 18.41 5.65
CA ARG A 50 6.92 19.39 4.73
C ARG A 50 7.08 18.93 3.28
N LEU A 51 6.00 18.92 2.52
CA LEU A 51 5.98 18.60 1.09
C LEU A 51 5.31 19.72 0.29
N ASP A 52 6.01 20.19 -0.73
CA ASP A 52 5.46 21.11 -1.71
C ASP A 52 4.62 20.32 -2.72
N ALA A 53 3.33 20.63 -2.80
CA ALA A 53 2.40 19.98 -3.72
C ALA A 53 2.75 20.26 -5.19
N GLN A 54 3.38 21.39 -5.52
CA GLN A 54 3.88 21.64 -6.88
C GLN A 54 5.05 20.72 -7.22
N ALA A 55 5.99 20.55 -6.29
CA ALA A 55 7.13 19.66 -6.48
C ALA A 55 6.68 18.20 -6.66
N TRP A 56 5.74 17.72 -5.83
CA TRP A 56 5.15 16.38 -5.95
C TRP A 56 4.51 16.15 -7.33
N ARG A 57 3.86 17.17 -7.89
CA ARG A 57 3.16 17.09 -9.17
C ARG A 57 4.06 17.32 -10.38
N ALA A 58 5.30 17.78 -10.19
CA ALA A 58 6.23 18.07 -11.28
C ALA A 58 6.39 16.85 -12.21
N PRO A 59 6.39 17.02 -13.55
CA PRO A 59 6.35 15.89 -14.49
C PRO A 59 7.46 14.83 -14.30
N GLY A 60 8.63 15.25 -13.80
CA GLY A 60 9.76 14.36 -13.53
C GLY A 60 9.83 13.78 -12.11
N PHE A 61 8.86 14.09 -11.24
CA PHE A 61 8.88 13.64 -9.85
C PHE A 61 8.75 12.12 -9.76
N ASP A 62 9.72 11.47 -9.14
CA ASP A 62 9.66 10.06 -8.76
C ASP A 62 9.42 9.94 -7.24
N PRO A 63 8.25 9.43 -6.81
CA PRO A 63 7.94 9.25 -5.41
C PRO A 63 8.93 8.37 -4.64
N PHE A 64 9.66 7.48 -5.34
CA PHE A 64 10.67 6.62 -4.72
C PHE A 64 11.79 7.42 -4.06
N ASP A 65 12.18 8.57 -4.62
CA ASP A 65 13.22 9.42 -4.04
C ASP A 65 12.82 10.03 -2.69
N TRP A 66 11.51 10.05 -2.40
CA TRP A 66 10.97 10.59 -1.17
C TRP A 66 10.69 9.52 -0.11
N ASP A 67 10.64 8.24 -0.49
CA ASP A 67 10.24 7.16 0.42
C ASP A 67 11.07 7.13 1.69
N GLU A 68 12.40 7.16 1.59
CA GLU A 68 13.28 7.13 2.77
C GLU A 68 13.12 8.35 3.67
N HIS A 69 12.76 9.51 3.10
CA HIS A 69 12.47 10.70 3.91
C HIS A 69 11.20 10.50 4.76
N VAL A 70 10.13 9.92 4.19
CA VAL A 70 8.88 9.69 4.94
C VAL A 70 9.00 8.51 5.89
N PHE A 71 9.48 7.36 5.40
CA PHE A 71 9.62 6.15 6.21
C PHE A 71 10.69 6.30 7.29
N GLY A 72 11.77 7.06 7.03
CA GLY A 72 12.80 7.38 8.03
C GLY A 72 12.34 8.40 9.06
N ALA A 73 11.44 9.31 8.70
CA ALA A 73 10.83 10.27 9.64
C ALA A 73 9.76 9.65 10.56
N HIS A 74 9.36 8.40 10.30
CA HIS A 74 8.47 7.66 11.19
C HIS A 74 9.20 7.36 12.51
N GLY A 75 9.06 8.27 13.48
CA GLY A 75 9.68 8.19 14.81
C GLY A 75 9.12 7.08 15.70
N THR A 76 9.62 7.06 16.95
CA THR A 76 9.12 6.22 18.06
C THR A 76 7.65 6.54 18.36
N GLU A 77 6.96 5.66 19.13
CA GLU A 77 5.54 5.87 19.46
C GLU A 77 5.24 7.20 20.18
N GLU A 78 6.25 7.83 20.78
CA GLU A 78 6.15 9.13 21.45
C GLU A 78 5.99 10.32 20.50
N HIS A 79 6.46 10.24 19.24
CA HIS A 79 6.41 11.35 18.29
C HIS A 79 5.70 10.93 17.01
N ALA A 80 4.40 11.21 16.94
CA ALA A 80 3.63 10.93 15.74
C ALA A 80 4.15 11.73 14.54
N LEU A 81 4.14 11.11 13.35
CA LEU A 81 4.45 11.78 12.10
C LEU A 81 3.25 12.62 11.66
N ALA A 82 3.52 13.85 11.25
CA ALA A 82 2.58 14.72 10.56
C ALA A 82 3.14 15.09 9.18
N LEU A 83 2.29 15.06 8.15
CA LEU A 83 2.65 15.54 6.83
C LEU A 83 2.06 16.93 6.62
N HIS A 84 2.88 17.91 6.25
CA HIS A 84 2.45 19.26 5.93
C HIS A 84 2.53 19.50 4.43
N LEU A 85 1.37 19.65 3.78
CA LEU A 85 1.27 19.97 2.36
C LEU A 85 1.01 21.45 2.15
N PHE A 86 1.79 22.06 1.25
CA PHE A 86 1.68 23.48 0.93
C PHE A 86 1.95 23.73 -0.56
N GLY A 87 1.86 25.00 -0.97
CA GLY A 87 2.33 25.43 -2.30
C GLY A 87 1.29 25.31 -3.42
N ALA A 88 0.06 24.87 -3.15
CA ALA A 88 -0.97 24.76 -4.17
C ALA A 88 -2.34 25.26 -3.71
N PRO A 89 -3.25 25.57 -4.65
CA PRO A 89 -4.66 25.81 -4.34
C PRO A 89 -5.32 24.59 -3.69
N HIS A 90 -6.40 24.85 -2.96
CA HIS A 90 -7.13 23.89 -2.14
C HIS A 90 -7.45 22.55 -2.85
N GLU A 91 -8.05 22.57 -4.04
CA GLU A 91 -8.42 21.34 -4.76
C GLU A 91 -7.20 20.50 -5.11
N THR A 92 -6.11 21.15 -5.54
CA THR A 92 -4.84 20.50 -5.85
C THR A 92 -4.20 19.90 -4.60
N LEU A 93 -4.31 20.56 -3.44
CA LEU A 93 -3.85 20.01 -2.16
C LEU A 93 -4.60 18.74 -1.78
N ALA A 94 -5.92 18.70 -1.97
CA ALA A 94 -6.71 17.51 -1.65
C ALA A 94 -6.36 16.31 -2.53
N THR A 95 -6.22 16.49 -3.85
CA THR A 95 -5.77 15.41 -4.74
C THR A 95 -4.35 14.96 -4.42
N THR A 96 -3.45 15.91 -4.16
CA THR A 96 -2.05 15.60 -3.79
C THR A 96 -1.97 14.86 -2.46
N ALA A 97 -2.79 15.25 -1.47
CA ALA A 97 -2.92 14.53 -0.21
C ALA A 97 -3.39 13.10 -0.42
N LEU A 98 -4.36 12.88 -1.31
CA LEU A 98 -4.88 11.53 -1.58
C LEU A 98 -3.79 10.64 -2.20
N GLU A 99 -3.00 11.17 -3.13
CA GLU A 99 -1.84 10.48 -3.72
C GLU A 99 -0.78 10.13 -2.67
N ILE A 100 -0.38 11.11 -1.85
CA ILE A 100 0.64 10.97 -0.80
C ILE A 100 0.17 9.98 0.27
N LEU A 101 -1.04 10.14 0.78
CA LEU A 101 -1.58 9.24 1.81
C LEU A 101 -1.81 7.83 1.27
N THR A 102 -2.16 7.67 0.00
CA THR A 102 -2.25 6.34 -0.61
C THR A 102 -0.88 5.66 -0.66
N ARG A 103 0.18 6.39 -1.01
CA ARG A 103 1.55 5.86 -1.01
C ARG A 103 2.05 5.46 0.39
N TYR A 104 1.68 6.23 1.42
CA TYR A 104 2.18 6.05 2.78
C TYR A 104 1.13 5.49 3.75
N GLN A 105 0.06 4.86 3.26
CA GLN A 105 -1.03 4.37 4.11
C GLN A 105 -0.59 3.27 5.07
N GLY A 106 0.47 2.51 4.75
CA GLY A 106 1.13 1.59 5.69
C GLY A 106 1.47 2.23 7.04
N LEU A 107 1.61 3.58 7.09
CA LEU A 107 1.88 4.34 8.31
C LEU A 107 0.62 4.80 9.07
N VAL A 108 -0.57 4.71 8.47
CA VAL A 108 -1.85 5.24 9.00
C VAL A 108 -2.52 4.29 10.02
N ARG A 109 -2.00 3.05 10.16
CA ARG A 109 -2.47 1.95 11.04
C ARG A 109 -4.00 1.91 11.24
N ARG A 110 -4.78 1.87 10.16
CA ARG A 110 -6.22 1.54 10.24
C ARG A 110 -6.36 0.13 10.80
N ARG A 111 -7.36 -0.06 11.66
CA ARG A 111 -7.77 -1.36 12.20
C ARG A 111 -9.29 -1.46 12.25
N ASN A 112 -9.79 -2.67 12.46
CA ASN A 112 -11.19 -2.97 12.70
C ASN A 112 -11.31 -3.93 13.89
N ALA A 113 -12.52 -4.37 14.25
CA ALA A 113 -12.73 -5.28 15.39
C ALA A 113 -11.89 -6.59 15.34
N ALA A 114 -11.49 -7.07 14.17
CA ALA A 114 -10.66 -8.27 14.04
C ALA A 114 -9.15 -8.00 14.23
N SER A 115 -8.70 -6.76 14.12
CA SER A 115 -7.31 -6.34 14.36
C SER A 115 -7.13 -5.40 15.56
N GLU A 116 -8.21 -4.92 16.16
CA GLU A 116 -8.21 -4.14 17.40
C GLU A 116 -8.14 -5.07 18.61
N GLY A 117 -6.96 -5.63 18.87
CA GLY A 117 -6.72 -6.38 20.10
C GLY A 117 -5.35 -7.03 20.21
N PRO A 118 -5.03 -7.58 21.41
CA PRO A 118 -3.70 -8.09 21.74
C PRO A 118 -3.23 -9.24 20.85
N LEU A 119 -4.15 -10.07 20.35
CA LEU A 119 -3.81 -11.15 19.42
C LEU A 119 -3.19 -10.59 18.13
N PHE A 120 -3.82 -9.56 17.55
CA PHE A 120 -3.31 -8.96 16.32
C PHE A 120 -2.04 -8.13 16.56
N ASP A 121 -1.91 -7.53 17.75
CA ASP A 121 -0.65 -6.89 18.17
C ASP A 121 0.50 -7.90 18.20
N ALA A 122 0.25 -9.10 18.73
CA ALA A 122 1.24 -10.18 18.73
C ALA A 122 1.56 -10.66 17.30
N ILE A 123 0.56 -10.72 16.39
CA ILE A 123 0.79 -11.01 14.97
C ILE A 123 1.70 -9.96 14.34
N LEU A 124 1.42 -8.67 14.53
CA LEU A 124 2.23 -7.59 13.96
C LEU A 124 3.65 -7.57 14.54
N ALA A 125 3.80 -7.78 15.85
CA ALA A 125 5.10 -7.86 16.50
C ALA A 125 5.92 -9.05 15.94
N ARG A 126 5.28 -10.22 15.78
CA ARG A 126 5.94 -11.41 15.22
C ARG A 126 6.30 -11.18 13.75
N HIS A 127 5.39 -10.60 12.97
CA HIS A 127 5.64 -10.23 11.57
C HIS A 127 6.84 -9.29 11.46
N GLN A 128 6.87 -8.20 12.25
CA GLN A 128 7.99 -7.26 12.26
C GLN A 128 9.32 -7.94 12.62
N ALA A 129 9.32 -8.82 13.63
CA ALA A 129 10.52 -9.53 14.09
C ALA A 129 11.15 -10.48 13.04
N LEU A 130 10.40 -10.87 12.00
CA LEU A 130 10.94 -11.68 10.89
C LEU A 130 11.72 -10.86 9.87
N HIS A 131 11.47 -9.56 9.82
CA HIS A 131 12.04 -8.70 8.80
C HIS A 131 13.33 -8.08 9.33
N ASP A 132 14.45 -8.54 8.79
CA ASP A 132 15.77 -7.92 8.99
C ASP A 132 15.80 -6.51 8.37
N MET A 133 15.63 -5.49 9.21
CA MET A 133 15.61 -4.08 8.81
C MET A 133 16.95 -3.57 8.27
N SER A 134 18.03 -4.36 8.35
CA SER A 134 19.32 -4.00 7.74
C SER A 134 19.37 -4.31 6.24
N LYS A 135 18.45 -5.14 5.73
CA LYS A 135 18.42 -5.57 4.32
C LYS A 135 17.39 -4.76 3.52
N PRO A 136 17.79 -4.00 2.49
CA PRO A 136 16.87 -3.15 1.74
C PRO A 136 15.66 -3.87 1.11
N LEU A 137 15.86 -5.09 0.57
CA LEU A 137 14.77 -5.86 -0.02
C LEU A 137 13.78 -6.39 1.01
N VAL A 138 14.26 -6.68 2.22
CA VAL A 138 13.42 -7.10 3.36
C VAL A 138 12.65 -5.91 3.92
N VAL A 139 13.25 -4.72 3.98
CA VAL A 139 12.55 -3.47 4.32
C VAL A 139 11.42 -3.19 3.31
N ALA A 140 11.69 -3.37 2.01
CA ALA A 140 10.68 -3.20 0.97
C ALA A 140 9.52 -4.21 1.13
N ASP A 141 9.82 -5.49 1.40
CA ASP A 141 8.78 -6.51 1.64
C ASP A 141 7.97 -6.21 2.91
N HIS A 142 8.61 -5.70 3.98
CA HIS A 142 7.90 -5.28 5.19
C HIS A 142 6.90 -4.15 4.92
N ARG A 143 7.35 -3.12 4.19
CA ARG A 143 6.50 -1.97 3.84
C ARG A 143 5.35 -2.40 2.92
N HIS A 144 5.61 -3.28 1.95
CA HIS A 144 4.61 -3.88 1.08
C HIS A 144 3.54 -4.68 1.84
N ALA A 145 3.96 -5.52 2.78
CA ALA A 145 3.04 -6.31 3.60
C ALA A 145 2.10 -5.42 4.43
N LEU A 146 2.64 -4.38 5.08
CA LEU A 146 1.84 -3.42 5.83
C LEU A 146 0.88 -2.64 4.91
N ASP A 147 1.35 -2.18 3.76
CA ASP A 147 0.54 -1.43 2.80
C ASP A 147 -0.57 -2.30 2.19
N THR A 148 -0.28 -3.55 1.84
CA THR A 148 -1.25 -4.55 1.38
C THR A 148 -2.34 -4.80 2.43
N TRP A 149 -1.96 -4.94 3.71
CA TRP A 149 -2.93 -5.05 4.79
C TRP A 149 -3.81 -3.80 4.93
N GLN A 150 -3.24 -2.61 4.78
CA GLN A 150 -4.02 -1.35 4.81
C GLN A 150 -4.95 -1.22 3.60
N TRP A 151 -4.55 -1.72 2.42
CA TRP A 151 -5.43 -1.85 1.26
C TRP A 151 -6.58 -2.82 1.52
N VAL A 152 -6.35 -3.98 2.14
CA VAL A 152 -7.43 -4.90 2.54
C VAL A 152 -8.47 -4.17 3.38
N LEU A 153 -8.05 -3.42 4.40
CA LEU A 153 -8.98 -2.65 5.24
C LEU A 153 -9.61 -1.45 4.53
N ARG A 154 -9.03 -0.99 3.42
CA ARG A 154 -9.56 0.10 2.59
C ARG A 154 -10.64 -0.40 1.65
N LEU A 155 -10.45 -1.59 1.11
CA LEU A 155 -11.39 -2.26 0.20
C LEU A 155 -12.53 -2.94 0.95
N ALA A 156 -12.23 -3.53 2.11
CA ALA A 156 -13.17 -4.25 2.96
C ALA A 156 -12.94 -3.88 4.44
N PRO A 157 -13.57 -2.80 4.95
CA PRO A 157 -13.41 -2.34 6.34
C PRO A 157 -13.74 -3.40 7.40
N HIS A 158 -14.54 -4.40 7.05
CA HIS A 158 -14.93 -5.52 7.92
C HIS A 158 -14.14 -6.81 7.65
N ALA A 159 -13.03 -6.75 6.92
CA ALA A 159 -12.19 -7.92 6.63
C ALA A 159 -11.88 -8.70 7.91
N ASP A 160 -12.02 -10.02 7.86
CA ASP A 160 -11.78 -10.89 8.99
C ASP A 160 -10.29 -11.02 9.33
N LEU A 161 -10.00 -11.72 10.44
CA LEU A 161 -8.64 -11.95 10.90
C LEU A 161 -7.80 -12.74 9.87
N ALA A 162 -8.42 -13.70 9.17
CA ALA A 162 -7.71 -14.55 8.23
C ALA A 162 -7.22 -13.78 7.00
N LEU A 163 -8.07 -12.93 6.41
CA LEU A 163 -7.69 -12.11 5.27
C LEU A 163 -6.64 -11.07 5.65
N GLN A 164 -6.77 -10.43 6.82
CA GLN A 164 -5.77 -9.47 7.31
C GLN A 164 -4.41 -10.12 7.58
N ALA A 165 -4.39 -11.31 8.20
CA ALA A 165 -3.15 -12.06 8.41
C ALA A 165 -2.56 -12.54 7.07
N ALA A 166 -3.38 -13.03 6.13
CA ALA A 166 -2.91 -13.42 4.81
C ALA A 166 -2.25 -12.25 4.07
N ALA A 167 -2.80 -11.04 4.16
CA ALA A 167 -2.21 -9.83 3.58
C ALA A 167 -0.80 -9.54 4.13
N LEU A 168 -0.59 -9.71 5.44
CA LEU A 168 0.73 -9.53 6.05
C LEU A 168 1.73 -10.61 5.61
N PHE A 169 1.29 -11.86 5.51
CA PHE A 169 2.22 -12.99 5.30
C PHE A 169 2.29 -13.52 3.86
N HIS A 170 1.55 -12.97 2.89
CA HIS A 170 1.45 -13.55 1.55
C HIS A 170 2.83 -13.78 0.89
N ASP A 171 3.74 -12.84 1.08
CA ASP A 171 5.09 -12.82 0.51
C ASP A 171 6.19 -13.20 1.52
N VAL A 172 5.85 -13.70 2.72
CA VAL A 172 6.81 -13.92 3.83
C VAL A 172 7.98 -14.85 3.48
N GLU A 173 7.82 -15.74 2.50
CA GLU A 173 8.90 -16.62 2.09
C GLU A 173 10.06 -15.88 1.39
N ARG A 174 9.82 -14.69 0.83
CA ARG A 174 10.86 -13.87 0.18
C ARG A 174 11.93 -13.43 1.16
N LEU A 175 11.62 -13.41 2.45
CA LEU A 175 12.57 -13.16 3.53
C LEU A 175 13.65 -14.24 3.63
N LEU A 176 13.40 -15.43 3.06
CA LEU A 176 14.33 -16.55 3.04
C LEU A 176 14.98 -16.72 1.67
N SER A 177 14.19 -16.65 0.59
CA SER A 177 14.64 -16.96 -0.77
C SER A 177 15.22 -15.76 -1.52
N GLU A 178 14.83 -14.53 -1.15
CA GLU A 178 15.12 -13.30 -1.89
C GLU A 178 15.59 -12.14 -1.00
N ALA A 179 16.14 -12.44 0.19
CA ALA A 179 16.53 -11.42 1.18
C ALA A 179 17.60 -10.45 0.66
N ASP A 180 18.52 -10.95 -0.16
CA ASP A 180 19.67 -10.20 -0.67
C ASP A 180 19.56 -9.86 -2.16
N GLN A 181 18.82 -10.67 -2.93
CA GLN A 181 18.62 -10.45 -4.36
C GLN A 181 17.29 -11.04 -4.81
N ARG A 182 16.58 -10.33 -5.69
CA ARG A 182 15.41 -10.89 -6.39
C ARG A 182 15.84 -11.85 -7.50
N VAL A 183 15.30 -13.07 -7.49
CA VAL A 183 15.67 -14.13 -8.43
C VAL A 183 14.49 -14.59 -9.30
N GLU A 184 13.27 -14.11 -9.04
CA GLU A 184 12.05 -14.51 -9.78
C GLU A 184 12.20 -14.39 -11.31
N HIS A 185 12.93 -13.37 -11.78
CA HIS A 185 13.15 -13.11 -13.20
C HIS A 185 14.06 -14.12 -13.92
N HIS A 186 14.77 -14.97 -13.19
CA HIS A 186 15.60 -16.05 -13.74
C HIS A 186 14.89 -17.40 -13.79
N ALA A 187 13.68 -17.50 -13.23
CA ALA A 187 12.93 -18.75 -13.20
C ALA A 187 12.56 -19.19 -14.63
N ARG A 188 12.91 -20.44 -14.97
CA ARG A 188 12.52 -21.04 -16.26
C ARG A 188 11.00 -21.16 -16.39
N ASP A 189 10.34 -21.52 -15.28
CA ASP A 189 8.89 -21.53 -15.15
C ASP A 189 8.50 -20.54 -14.05
N TYR A 190 8.05 -19.36 -14.47
CA TYR A 190 7.66 -18.28 -13.58
C TYR A 190 6.44 -18.65 -12.72
N GLN A 191 5.47 -19.40 -13.26
CA GLN A 191 4.29 -19.75 -12.48
C GLN A 191 4.61 -20.83 -11.44
N ALA A 192 5.39 -21.85 -11.81
CA ALA A 192 5.82 -22.86 -10.86
C ALA A 192 6.67 -22.26 -9.73
N PHE A 193 7.52 -21.27 -10.04
CA PHE A 193 8.25 -20.51 -9.03
C PHE A 193 7.31 -19.80 -8.04
N LYS A 194 6.30 -19.09 -8.54
CA LYS A 194 5.32 -18.37 -7.72
C LYS A 194 4.44 -19.31 -6.88
N ASP A 195 4.00 -20.44 -7.45
CA ASP A 195 3.23 -21.44 -6.71
C ASP A 195 4.05 -22.07 -5.57
N ALA A 196 5.34 -22.34 -5.82
CA ALA A 196 6.25 -22.90 -4.80
C ALA A 196 6.55 -21.88 -3.69
N HIS A 197 6.74 -20.61 -4.05
CA HIS A 197 6.86 -19.49 -3.12
C HIS A 197 5.62 -19.40 -2.21
N ALA A 198 4.43 -19.36 -2.80
CA ALA A 198 3.16 -19.29 -2.08
C ALA A 198 2.95 -20.50 -1.14
N ALA A 199 3.33 -21.71 -1.57
CA ALA A 199 3.26 -22.91 -0.75
C ALA A 199 4.14 -22.80 0.51
N ARG A 200 5.42 -22.46 0.33
CA ARG A 200 6.36 -22.30 1.45
C ARG A 200 5.99 -21.12 2.37
N GLY A 201 5.54 -20.00 1.79
CA GLY A 201 5.06 -18.85 2.55
C GLY A 201 3.89 -19.19 3.45
N ALA A 202 2.95 -20.01 2.96
CA ALA A 202 1.82 -20.46 3.76
C ALA A 202 2.22 -21.37 4.92
N ASP A 203 3.28 -22.17 4.77
CA ASP A 203 3.81 -23.01 5.84
C ASP A 203 4.50 -22.17 6.92
N VAL A 204 5.32 -21.20 6.52
CA VAL A 204 5.95 -20.24 7.43
C VAL A 204 4.87 -19.46 8.21
N ALA A 205 3.88 -18.90 7.52
CA ALA A 205 2.79 -18.17 8.13
C ALA A 205 2.01 -19.03 9.16
N CYS A 206 1.68 -20.27 8.79
CA CYS A 206 0.94 -21.18 9.67
C CYS A 206 1.73 -21.51 10.96
N ALA A 207 3.04 -21.74 10.86
CA ALA A 207 3.89 -21.98 12.01
C ALA A 207 3.90 -20.77 12.98
N LEU A 208 4.06 -19.55 12.45
CA LEU A 208 4.08 -18.33 13.24
C LEU A 208 2.74 -18.02 13.91
N LEU A 209 1.65 -18.18 13.17
CA LEU A 209 0.30 -17.98 13.70
C LEU A 209 -0.05 -19.02 14.77
N THR A 210 0.56 -20.20 14.71
CA THR A 210 0.47 -21.22 15.79
C THR A 210 1.14 -20.74 17.06
N GLU A 211 2.35 -20.19 16.97
CA GLU A 211 3.10 -19.65 18.11
C GLU A 211 2.33 -18.50 18.79
N VAL A 212 1.66 -17.67 18.01
CA VAL A 212 0.88 -16.51 18.48
C VAL A 212 -0.51 -16.93 19.03
N GLY A 213 -0.91 -18.19 18.88
CA GLY A 213 -2.16 -18.72 19.44
C GLY A 213 -3.40 -18.46 18.58
N VAL A 214 -3.24 -18.27 17.27
CA VAL A 214 -4.39 -18.13 16.34
C VAL A 214 -5.12 -19.47 16.21
N ALA A 215 -6.46 -19.41 16.21
CA ALA A 215 -7.32 -20.58 16.15
C ALA A 215 -7.05 -21.47 14.90
N PRO A 216 -7.17 -22.80 15.00
CA PRO A 216 -6.94 -23.73 13.89
C PRO A 216 -7.65 -23.36 12.59
N ASP A 217 -8.96 -23.11 12.62
CA ASP A 217 -9.76 -22.82 11.43
C ASP A 217 -9.31 -21.52 10.74
N THR A 218 -8.98 -20.49 11.53
CA THR A 218 -8.41 -19.24 11.02
C THR A 218 -7.06 -19.47 10.35
N ARG A 219 -6.17 -20.26 10.97
CA ARG A 219 -4.86 -20.60 10.37
C ARG A 219 -5.00 -21.38 9.07
N GLU A 220 -5.94 -22.32 9.02
CA GLU A 220 -6.22 -23.08 7.79
C GLU A 220 -6.70 -22.14 6.67
N ARG A 221 -7.58 -21.20 6.99
CA ARG A 221 -8.03 -20.19 6.03
C ARG A 221 -6.89 -19.28 5.56
N VAL A 222 -6.03 -18.82 6.47
CA VAL A 222 -4.82 -18.04 6.10
C VAL A 222 -3.93 -18.84 5.16
N ARG A 223 -3.61 -20.09 5.52
CA ARG A 223 -2.80 -20.99 4.69
C ARG A 223 -3.44 -21.18 3.31
N TRP A 224 -4.76 -21.36 3.24
CA TRP A 224 -5.46 -21.52 1.97
C TRP A 224 -5.32 -20.28 1.08
N LEU A 225 -5.49 -19.08 1.65
CA LEU A 225 -5.37 -17.80 0.95
C LEU A 225 -3.96 -17.58 0.41
N ILE A 226 -2.95 -17.74 1.26
CA ILE A 226 -1.54 -17.54 0.87
C ILE A 226 -1.15 -18.52 -0.23
N ARG A 227 -1.54 -19.80 -0.16
CA ARG A 227 -1.18 -20.78 -1.21
C ARG A 227 -1.73 -20.45 -2.60
N ARG A 228 -2.77 -19.62 -2.69
CA ARG A 228 -3.49 -19.34 -3.94
C ARG A 228 -3.38 -17.90 -4.41
N HIS A 229 -2.78 -17.01 -3.62
CA HIS A 229 -2.77 -15.58 -3.90
C HIS A 229 -2.05 -15.19 -5.21
N GLU A 230 -1.34 -16.11 -5.87
CA GLU A 230 -0.68 -15.87 -7.15
C GLU A 230 -1.61 -15.97 -8.36
N ARG A 231 -2.86 -16.41 -8.14
CA ARG A 231 -3.86 -16.65 -9.19
C ARG A 231 -5.20 -16.03 -8.81
N PRO A 232 -5.90 -15.35 -9.73
CA PRO A 232 -7.28 -14.98 -9.51
C PRO A 232 -8.16 -16.23 -9.46
N GLU A 233 -9.01 -16.34 -8.44
CA GLU A 233 -10.07 -17.35 -8.35
C GLU A 233 -11.39 -16.69 -7.89
N GLN A 234 -12.48 -17.44 -7.83
CA GLN A 234 -13.82 -16.91 -7.52
C GLN A 234 -14.04 -16.58 -6.03
N ASP A 235 -13.14 -16.98 -5.14
CA ASP A 235 -13.24 -16.68 -3.72
C ASP A 235 -13.05 -15.17 -3.46
N GLU A 236 -14.03 -14.54 -2.80
CA GLU A 236 -14.04 -13.09 -2.61
C GLU A 236 -12.88 -12.59 -1.73
N SER A 237 -12.49 -13.34 -0.69
CA SER A 237 -11.34 -12.95 0.15
C SER A 237 -10.04 -13.03 -0.63
N LEU A 238 -9.89 -14.05 -1.48
CA LEU A 238 -8.73 -14.20 -2.35
C LEU A 238 -8.68 -13.08 -3.39
N ALA A 239 -9.81 -12.77 -4.04
CA ALA A 239 -9.92 -11.66 -4.98
C ALA A 239 -9.59 -10.31 -4.33
N LEU A 240 -10.05 -10.07 -3.09
CA LEU A 240 -9.69 -8.89 -2.31
C LEU A 240 -8.19 -8.86 -1.97
N LEU A 241 -7.59 -10.00 -1.61
CA LEU A 241 -6.15 -10.10 -1.37
C LEU A 241 -5.36 -9.79 -2.65
N ASN A 242 -5.80 -10.30 -3.80
CA ASN A 242 -5.20 -10.00 -5.10
C ASN A 242 -5.26 -8.51 -5.45
N ASP A 243 -6.41 -7.86 -5.24
CA ASP A 243 -6.55 -6.43 -5.47
C ASP A 243 -5.65 -5.62 -4.53
N ALA A 244 -5.61 -5.99 -3.25
CA ALA A 244 -4.79 -5.30 -2.26
C ALA A 244 -3.29 -5.41 -2.56
N ASP A 245 -2.81 -6.61 -2.90
CA ASP A 245 -1.43 -6.86 -3.32
C ASP A 245 -1.09 -6.07 -4.59
N ALA A 246 -1.96 -6.11 -5.60
CA ALA A 246 -1.76 -5.36 -6.84
C ALA A 246 -1.73 -3.84 -6.61
N LEU A 247 -2.68 -3.30 -5.84
CA LEU A 247 -2.72 -1.88 -5.52
C LEU A 247 -1.52 -1.45 -4.67
N SER A 248 -1.06 -2.31 -3.75
CA SER A 248 0.17 -2.04 -2.99
C SER A 248 1.40 -2.00 -3.88
N PHE A 249 1.52 -2.96 -4.81
CA PHE A 249 2.57 -2.93 -5.81
C PHE A 249 2.57 -1.63 -6.61
N PHE A 250 1.41 -1.20 -7.14
CA PHE A 250 1.30 0.03 -7.92
C PHE A 250 1.59 1.30 -7.10
N SER A 251 1.05 1.39 -5.89
CA SER A 251 1.14 2.59 -5.05
C SER A 251 2.49 2.77 -4.36
N LEU A 252 3.22 1.68 -4.12
CA LEU A 252 4.47 1.68 -3.37
C LEU A 252 5.66 1.17 -4.19
N ASN A 253 5.60 -0.10 -4.62
CA ASN A 253 6.78 -0.83 -5.14
C ASN A 253 7.13 -0.58 -6.61
N ALA A 254 6.16 -0.21 -7.46
CA ALA A 254 6.35 -0.19 -8.91
C ALA A 254 7.51 0.73 -9.35
N SER A 255 7.68 1.89 -8.70
CA SER A 255 8.80 2.79 -8.96
C SER A 255 10.16 2.16 -8.64
N GLY A 256 10.30 1.56 -7.45
CA GLY A 256 11.54 0.87 -7.05
C GLY A 256 11.81 -0.35 -7.93
N PHE A 257 10.77 -1.09 -8.30
CA PHE A 257 10.87 -2.24 -9.21
C PHE A 257 11.41 -1.82 -10.59
N ALA A 258 10.93 -0.70 -11.13
CA ALA A 258 11.39 -0.17 -12.42
C ALA A 258 12.86 0.31 -12.39
N ARG A 259 13.36 0.73 -11.22
CA ARG A 259 14.78 1.08 -11.03
C ARG A 259 15.66 -0.15 -10.89
N TYR A 260 15.15 -1.21 -10.26
CA TYR A 260 15.91 -2.43 -10.00
C TYR A 260 16.00 -3.35 -11.22
N PHE A 261 14.94 -3.45 -12.02
CA PHE A 261 14.85 -4.42 -13.11
C PHE A 261 14.93 -3.79 -14.52
N PRO A 262 15.36 -4.57 -15.52
CA PRO A 262 15.30 -4.14 -16.92
C PRO A 262 13.86 -3.87 -17.39
N LEU A 263 13.73 -2.93 -18.35
CA LEU A 263 12.47 -2.44 -18.89
C LEU A 263 11.49 -3.55 -19.30
N GLU A 264 11.96 -4.60 -19.97
CA GLU A 264 11.11 -5.70 -20.42
C GLU A 264 10.51 -6.49 -19.24
N HIS A 265 11.30 -6.71 -18.19
CA HIS A 265 10.82 -7.37 -16.98
C HIS A 265 9.82 -6.48 -16.23
N THR A 266 10.10 -5.17 -16.12
CA THR A 266 9.15 -4.18 -15.59
C THR A 266 7.82 -4.20 -16.33
N ARG A 267 7.83 -4.18 -17.68
CA ARG A 267 6.60 -4.24 -18.49
C ARG A 267 5.81 -5.51 -18.22
N ARG A 268 6.47 -6.68 -18.21
CA ARG A 268 5.82 -7.97 -17.92
C ARG A 268 5.20 -7.99 -16.51
N LYS A 269 5.92 -7.48 -15.50
CA LYS A 269 5.40 -7.39 -14.12
C LYS A 269 4.18 -6.49 -14.04
N LEU A 270 4.24 -5.29 -14.63
CA LEU A 270 3.10 -4.35 -14.66
C LEU A 270 1.86 -4.98 -15.31
N ALA A 271 2.02 -5.63 -16.47
CA ALA A 271 0.92 -6.30 -17.16
C ALA A 271 0.35 -7.48 -16.35
N TYR A 272 1.23 -8.30 -15.75
CA TYR A 272 0.83 -9.40 -14.88
C TYR A 272 0.03 -8.90 -13.66
N THR A 273 0.52 -7.86 -12.98
CA THR A 273 -0.14 -7.28 -11.80
C THR A 273 -1.47 -6.60 -12.18
N LEU A 274 -1.52 -5.88 -13.30
CA LEU A 274 -2.75 -5.23 -13.78
C LEU A 274 -3.85 -6.26 -14.13
N ARG A 275 -3.48 -7.42 -14.66
CA ARG A 275 -4.41 -8.51 -14.95
C ARG A 275 -5.01 -9.13 -13.69
N ARG A 276 -4.28 -9.12 -12.57
CA ARG A 276 -4.77 -9.60 -11.27
C ARG A 276 -5.69 -8.60 -10.58
N LEU A 277 -5.57 -7.30 -10.88
CA LEU A 277 -6.43 -6.25 -10.36
C LEU A 277 -7.82 -6.28 -11.04
N ARG A 278 -8.87 -6.49 -10.26
CA ARG A 278 -10.25 -6.52 -10.76
C ARG A 278 -10.61 -5.21 -11.47
N PRO A 279 -11.35 -5.24 -12.59
CA PRO A 279 -11.65 -4.05 -13.39
C PRO A 279 -12.25 -2.88 -12.58
N HIS A 280 -13.17 -3.18 -11.66
CA HIS A 280 -13.84 -2.16 -10.84
C HIS A 280 -12.92 -1.51 -9.78
N GLN A 281 -11.70 -2.00 -9.57
CA GLN A 281 -10.71 -1.36 -8.69
C GLN A 281 -9.70 -0.49 -9.43
N ARG A 282 -9.63 -0.58 -10.77
CA ARG A 282 -8.62 0.13 -11.57
C ARG A 282 -8.71 1.65 -11.46
N TRP A 283 -9.88 2.20 -11.17
CA TRP A 283 -10.05 3.64 -10.94
C TRP A 283 -9.14 4.17 -9.82
N ARG A 284 -8.79 3.34 -8.84
CA ARG A 284 -7.90 3.72 -7.74
C ARG A 284 -6.49 4.06 -8.20
N LEU A 285 -6.06 3.53 -9.35
CA LEU A 285 -4.77 3.86 -9.96
C LEU A 285 -4.70 5.33 -10.40
N ALA A 286 -5.85 5.99 -10.65
CA ALA A 286 -5.89 7.42 -10.92
C ALA A 286 -5.47 8.29 -9.71
N HIS A 287 -5.47 7.69 -8.51
CA HIS A 287 -5.04 8.33 -7.26
C HIS A 287 -3.66 7.88 -6.81
N VAL A 288 -2.90 7.23 -7.69
CA VAL A 288 -1.51 6.84 -7.44
C VAL A 288 -0.59 7.76 -8.21
N ARG A 289 0.40 8.31 -7.51
CA ARG A 289 1.53 8.99 -8.15
C ARG A 289 2.53 7.94 -8.61
N PHE A 290 2.68 7.77 -9.92
CA PHE A 290 3.68 6.91 -10.52
C PHE A 290 4.94 7.67 -10.90
N ALA A 291 6.10 7.00 -10.82
CA ALA A 291 7.30 7.45 -11.52
C ALA A 291 7.03 7.58 -13.03
N PRO A 292 7.70 8.51 -13.75
CA PRO A 292 7.41 8.78 -15.16
C PRO A 292 7.48 7.54 -16.06
N GLN A 293 8.46 6.66 -15.83
CA GLN A 293 8.61 5.41 -16.59
C GLN A 293 7.46 4.43 -16.31
N VAL A 294 7.06 4.27 -15.04
CA VAL A 294 5.95 3.39 -14.65
C VAL A 294 4.65 3.89 -15.24
N ARG A 295 4.39 5.20 -15.17
CA ARG A 295 3.22 5.84 -15.78
C ARG A 295 3.11 5.51 -17.27
N ARG A 296 4.19 5.74 -18.02
CA ARG A 296 4.23 5.46 -19.46
C ARG A 296 3.93 4.00 -19.78
N LEU A 297 4.57 3.07 -19.06
CA LEU A 297 4.36 1.64 -19.29
C LEU A 297 2.94 1.19 -18.92
N LEU A 298 2.34 1.79 -17.89
CA LEU A 298 0.97 1.49 -17.49
C LEU A 298 -0.03 1.98 -18.54
N GLU A 299 0.16 3.19 -19.07
CA GLU A 299 -0.64 3.75 -20.18
C GLU A 299 -0.53 2.86 -21.43
N GLU A 300 0.69 2.49 -21.85
CA GLU A 300 0.92 1.52 -22.94
C GLU A 300 0.18 0.19 -22.73
N THR A 301 0.16 -0.31 -21.49
CA THR A 301 -0.47 -1.60 -21.15
C THR A 301 -2.00 -1.50 -21.16
N LEU A 302 -2.56 -0.37 -20.71
CA LEU A 302 -4.00 -0.12 -20.69
C LEU A 302 -4.53 0.09 -22.12
N ASP A 303 -3.80 0.81 -22.96
CA ASP A 303 -4.18 1.07 -24.37
C ASP A 303 -4.07 -0.21 -25.22
N ALA A 304 -3.16 -1.13 -24.88
CA ALA A 304 -3.01 -2.41 -25.55
C ALA A 304 -4.07 -3.45 -25.12
N ALA A 305 -4.82 -3.22 -24.04
CA ALA A 305 -5.89 -4.12 -23.64
C ALA A 305 -7.10 -3.90 -24.57
N PRO A 306 -7.68 -4.95 -25.19
CA PRO A 306 -8.86 -4.78 -26.03
C PRO A 306 -9.96 -4.12 -25.21
N HIS A 307 -10.57 -3.06 -25.77
CA HIS A 307 -11.69 -2.34 -25.16
C HIS A 307 -12.84 -3.32 -24.88
N ASP A 308 -12.93 -3.82 -23.66
CA ASP A 308 -14.19 -4.34 -23.12
C ASP A 308 -15.08 -3.12 -22.87
N THR A 309 -15.71 -2.67 -23.96
CA THR A 309 -16.74 -1.63 -23.93
C THR A 309 -17.86 -2.13 -23.03
N PRO A 310 -18.27 -1.37 -21.98
CA PRO A 310 -19.49 -1.70 -21.26
C PRO A 310 -20.64 -1.65 -22.26
N ARG A 311 -21.35 -2.76 -22.45
CA ARG A 311 -22.67 -2.72 -23.08
C ARG A 311 -23.53 -1.80 -22.24
N GLU A 312 -23.89 -0.67 -22.83
CA GLU A 312 -24.90 0.26 -22.33
C GLU A 312 -26.16 -0.54 -21.96
N LEU A 313 -26.61 -0.36 -20.72
CA LEU A 313 -27.94 -0.76 -20.29
C LEU A 313 -28.92 0.25 -20.90
N THR A 314 -29.54 -0.13 -22.02
CA THR A 314 -30.88 0.35 -22.41
C THR A 314 -31.94 -0.34 -21.56
#